data_AF-Q2S8L0-F1
#
_entry.id   AF-Q2S8L0-F1
#
_cell.length_a   1.000
_cell.length_b   1.000
_cell.length_c   1.000
_cell.angle_alpha   90.00
_cell.angle_beta   90.00
_cell.angle_gamma   90.00
#
_symmetry.space_group_name_H-M   'P 1'
#
loop_
_entity.id
_entity.type
_entity.pdbx_description
1 polymer ?
#
loop_
_entity_poly.entity_id
_entity_poly.type
_entity_poly.pdbx_seq_one_letter_code
_entity_poly.pdbx_strand_id
1 'polypeptide(L)'
;MFAFQDCITSIKYLAKISDYEGTHCQKIDKCCQEYGFNHYNDLRSGLPELPTDRFANISLTLMRKYCAAVKPNLDTAYYEFHATPGPKIAKIAFYSYWIGWDKKGREVREPLALDGKESVDGLRELLKRPVYVVENSQQLTAWLCNWYGVALVSEELAHDSFREKFDRQRLVDENVNMALVRAQRENYDDNMAT
;
A
#
# COMPACT_ATOMS: atom_id res chain seq x y z
N MET A 1 7.79 -1.36 11.82
CA MET A 1 7.28 -2.56 12.53
C MET A 1 6.05 -2.15 13.31
N PHE A 2 5.05 -3.02 13.45
CA PHE A 2 3.91 -2.74 14.32
C PHE A 2 4.33 -2.79 15.78
N ALA A 3 3.82 -1.84 16.57
CA ALA A 3 3.93 -1.91 18.01
C ALA A 3 3.02 -3.03 18.53
N PHE A 4 3.22 -3.44 19.78
CA PHE A 4 2.40 -4.48 20.41
C PHE A 4 0.89 -4.22 20.23
N GLN A 5 0.44 -2.99 20.44
CA GLN A 5 -0.98 -2.63 20.34
C GLN A 5 -1.52 -2.75 18.90
N ASP A 6 -0.68 -2.52 17.90
CA ASP A 6 -1.06 -2.68 16.48
C ASP A 6 -1.20 -4.17 16.14
N CYS A 7 -0.34 -5.03 16.70
CA CYS A 7 -0.47 -6.49 16.58
C CYS A 7 -1.79 -6.98 17.18
N ILE A 8 -2.16 -6.50 18.38
CA ILE A 8 -3.45 -6.82 19.01
C ILE A 8 -4.62 -6.35 18.13
N THR A 9 -4.55 -5.13 17.61
CA THR A 9 -5.58 -4.56 16.74
C THR A 9 -5.74 -5.38 15.46
N SER A 10 -4.62 -5.80 14.87
CA SER A 10 -4.58 -6.65 13.68
C SER A 10 -5.25 -8.00 13.91
N ILE A 11 -4.93 -8.69 15.02
CA ILE A 11 -5.56 -9.97 15.39
C ILE A 11 -7.08 -9.82 15.51
N LYS A 12 -7.54 -8.79 16.22
CA LYS A 12 -8.98 -8.55 16.40
C LYS A 12 -9.68 -8.26 15.07
N TYR A 13 -9.05 -7.47 14.21
CA TYR A 13 -9.59 -7.17 12.89
C TYR A 13 -9.67 -8.43 12.02
N LEU A 14 -8.59 -9.20 11.92
CA LEU A 14 -8.54 -10.44 11.15
C LEU A 14 -9.57 -11.47 11.65
N ALA A 15 -9.74 -11.59 12.96
CA ALA A 15 -10.77 -12.44 13.55
C ALA A 15 -12.19 -11.98 13.20
N LYS A 16 -12.44 -10.66 13.13
CA LYS A 16 -13.75 -10.10 12.75
C LYS A 16 -14.15 -10.50 11.33
N ILE A 17 -13.21 -10.49 10.40
CA ILE A 17 -13.45 -10.78 8.97
C ILE A 17 -13.23 -12.25 8.59
N SER A 18 -12.89 -13.10 9.57
CA SER A 18 -12.62 -14.51 9.31
C SER A 18 -13.92 -15.28 8.98
N ASP A 19 -13.83 -16.12 7.95
CA ASP A 19 -14.88 -17.05 7.54
C ASP A 19 -15.04 -18.24 8.49
N TYR A 20 -14.20 -18.35 9.53
CA TYR A 20 -14.32 -19.42 10.54
C TYR A 20 -15.69 -19.36 11.23
N GLU A 21 -16.38 -20.50 11.28
CA GLU A 21 -17.64 -20.65 12.00
C GLU A 21 -17.36 -20.81 13.51
N GLY A 22 -17.77 -19.80 14.28
CA GLY A 22 -17.57 -19.77 15.73
C GLY A 22 -17.88 -18.40 16.32
N THR A 23 -17.88 -18.33 17.65
CA THR A 23 -18.01 -17.06 18.38
C THR A 23 -16.82 -16.15 18.12
N HIS A 24 -16.97 -14.84 18.36
CA HIS A 24 -15.87 -13.88 18.17
C HIS A 24 -14.61 -14.26 18.98
N CYS A 25 -14.76 -14.74 20.21
CA CYS A 25 -13.64 -15.20 21.03
C CYS A 25 -12.93 -16.42 20.42
N GLN A 26 -13.69 -17.39 19.89
CA GLN A 26 -13.09 -18.54 19.21
C GLN A 26 -12.36 -18.14 17.92
N LYS A 27 -12.89 -17.17 17.17
CA LYS A 27 -12.21 -16.60 16.00
C LYS A 27 -10.87 -15.94 16.38
N ILE A 28 -10.84 -15.19 17.49
CA ILE A 28 -9.61 -14.57 17.99
C ILE A 28 -8.60 -15.64 18.38
N ASP A 29 -8.98 -16.63 19.18
CA ASP A 29 -8.09 -17.72 19.61
C ASP A 29 -7.55 -18.48 18.39
N LYS A 30 -8.42 -18.76 17.41
CA LYS A 30 -8.01 -19.40 16.15
C LYS A 30 -6.96 -18.57 15.41
N CYS A 31 -7.14 -17.25 15.35
CA CYS A 31 -6.16 -16.35 14.73
C CYS A 31 -4.84 -16.34 15.52
N CYS A 32 -4.88 -16.37 16.86
CA CYS A 32 -3.69 -16.42 17.71
C CYS A 32 -2.86 -17.71 17.46
N GLN A 33 -3.54 -18.84 17.23
CA GLN A 33 -2.90 -20.13 16.97
C GLN A 33 -2.05 -20.12 15.70
N GLU A 34 -2.43 -19.33 14.68
CA GLU A 34 -1.61 -19.16 13.47
C GLU A 34 -0.22 -18.57 13.75
N TYR A 35 -0.05 -17.90 14.89
CA TYR A 35 1.20 -17.26 15.30
C TYR A 35 1.87 -17.98 16.49
N GLY A 36 1.39 -19.18 16.83
CA GLY A 36 1.98 -20.02 17.87
C GLY A 36 1.54 -19.71 19.30
N PHE A 37 0.38 -19.07 19.47
CA PHE A 37 -0.24 -18.82 20.77
C PHE A 37 -1.54 -19.61 20.90
N ASN A 38 -1.78 -20.30 22.02
CA ASN A 38 -2.97 -21.16 22.12
C ASN A 38 -4.26 -20.33 22.26
N HIS A 39 -4.19 -19.24 23.04
CA HIS A 39 -5.30 -18.33 23.31
C HIS A 39 -4.87 -16.86 23.25
N TYR A 40 -5.85 -15.95 23.16
CA TYR A 40 -5.61 -14.50 23.16
C TYR A 40 -4.83 -14.01 24.39
N ASN A 41 -5.08 -14.61 25.56
CA ASN A 41 -4.35 -14.24 26.78
C ASN A 41 -2.86 -14.59 26.67
N ASP A 42 -2.53 -15.76 26.10
CA ASP A 42 -1.15 -16.19 25.87
C ASP A 42 -0.43 -15.24 24.91
N LEU A 43 -1.13 -14.77 23.88
CA LEU A 43 -0.61 -13.76 22.97
C LEU A 43 -0.37 -12.44 23.70
N ARG A 44 -1.30 -11.99 24.54
CA ARG A 44 -1.17 -10.72 25.27
C ARG A 44 0.00 -10.72 26.25
N SER A 45 0.23 -11.82 26.96
CA SER A 45 1.34 -11.94 27.92
C SER A 45 2.66 -12.34 27.26
N GLY A 46 2.62 -13.18 26.23
CA GLY A 46 3.82 -13.75 25.63
C GLY A 46 4.45 -12.89 24.54
N LEU A 47 3.64 -12.13 23.77
CA LEU A 47 4.14 -11.34 22.65
C LEU A 47 5.17 -10.27 23.05
N PRO A 48 5.02 -9.52 24.17
CA PRO A 48 6.03 -8.56 24.63
C PRO A 48 7.36 -9.20 25.07
N GLU A 49 7.32 -10.46 25.51
CA GLU A 49 8.47 -11.20 26.05
C GLU A 49 9.24 -11.96 24.95
N LEU A 50 8.78 -11.90 23.70
CA LEU A 50 9.46 -12.57 22.61
C LEU A 50 10.80 -11.90 22.27
N PRO A 51 11.80 -12.69 21.84
CA PRO A 51 13.00 -12.16 21.21
C PRO A 51 12.65 -11.19 20.06
N THR A 52 13.44 -10.12 19.92
CA THR A 52 13.18 -9.02 18.98
C THR A 52 12.96 -9.48 17.54
N ASP A 53 13.74 -10.46 17.08
CA ASP A 53 13.63 -11.06 15.75
C ASP A 53 12.30 -11.81 15.56
N ARG A 54 11.87 -12.57 16.57
CA ARG A 54 10.59 -13.30 16.51
C ARG A 54 9.40 -12.34 16.59
N PHE A 55 9.47 -11.33 17.43
CA PHE A 55 8.46 -10.27 17.47
C PHE A 55 8.39 -9.50 16.14
N ALA A 56 9.54 -9.19 15.54
CA ALA A 56 9.64 -8.54 14.23
C ALA A 56 8.93 -9.36 13.14
N ASN A 57 9.19 -10.66 13.09
CA ASN A 57 8.59 -11.53 12.10
C ASN A 57 7.07 -11.63 12.25
N ILE A 58 6.57 -11.81 13.49
CA ILE A 58 5.13 -11.87 13.76
C ILE A 58 4.46 -10.54 13.42
N SER A 59 5.02 -9.41 13.88
CA SER A 59 4.45 -8.08 13.67
C SER A 59 4.42 -7.68 12.19
N LEU A 60 5.47 -7.95 11.41
CA LEU A 60 5.48 -7.70 9.97
C LEU A 60 4.49 -8.58 9.22
N THR A 61 4.32 -9.84 9.65
CA THR A 61 3.35 -10.76 9.06
C THR A 61 1.92 -10.31 9.33
N LEU A 62 1.62 -9.91 10.58
CA LEU A 62 0.33 -9.36 10.96
C LEU A 62 0.01 -8.08 10.20
N MET A 63 0.98 -7.16 10.11
CA MET A 63 0.86 -5.92 9.34
C MET A 63 0.51 -6.21 7.88
N ARG A 64 1.23 -7.13 7.24
CA ARG A 64 0.96 -7.51 5.84
C ARG A 64 -0.45 -8.06 5.66
N LYS A 65 -0.88 -8.99 6.53
CA LYS A 65 -2.23 -9.57 6.46
C LYS A 65 -3.32 -8.52 6.71
N TYR A 66 -3.09 -7.64 7.69
CA TYR A 66 -4.00 -6.54 7.99
C TYR A 66 -4.17 -5.60 6.79
N CYS A 67 -3.07 -5.08 6.24
CA CYS A 67 -3.10 -4.19 5.08
C CYS A 67 -3.71 -4.86 3.84
N ALA A 68 -3.54 -6.17 3.66
CA ALA A 68 -4.15 -6.92 2.57
C ALA A 68 -5.67 -7.11 2.72
N ALA A 69 -6.20 -6.97 3.94
CA ALA A 69 -7.59 -7.30 4.24
C ALA A 69 -8.44 -6.06 4.56
N VAL A 70 -7.82 -5.03 5.15
CA VAL A 70 -8.50 -3.78 5.50
C VAL A 70 -9.06 -3.07 4.26
N LYS A 71 -10.10 -2.27 4.48
CA LYS A 71 -10.73 -1.41 3.48
C LYS A 71 -10.24 0.02 3.66
N PRO A 72 -10.03 0.77 2.57
CA PRO A 72 -9.76 2.20 2.65
C PRO A 72 -10.85 2.97 3.42
N ASN A 73 -10.45 4.05 4.08
CA ASN A 73 -11.35 5.00 4.69
C ASN A 73 -12.17 5.72 3.61
N LEU A 74 -13.45 6.01 3.90
CA LEU A 74 -14.36 6.68 2.97
C LEU A 74 -14.09 8.19 2.87
N ASP A 75 -13.53 8.78 3.92
CA ASP A 75 -13.29 10.23 4.01
C ASP A 75 -11.89 10.62 3.52
N THR A 76 -11.18 9.72 2.83
CA THR A 76 -9.79 9.91 2.43
C THR A 76 -9.59 9.44 1.00
N ALA A 77 -8.92 10.25 0.17
CA ALA A 77 -8.52 9.83 -1.17
C ALA A 77 -7.35 8.84 -1.09
N TYR A 78 -7.30 7.92 -2.05
CA TYR A 78 -6.20 6.96 -2.16
C TYR A 78 -5.61 6.97 -3.55
N TYR A 79 -4.33 6.63 -3.65
CA TYR A 79 -3.58 6.59 -4.89
C TYR A 79 -3.00 5.19 -5.09
N GLU A 80 -3.12 4.67 -6.31
CA GLU A 80 -2.60 3.34 -6.64
C GLU A 80 -1.13 3.42 -7.04
N PHE A 81 -0.30 2.67 -6.31
CA PHE A 81 1.11 2.49 -6.59
C PHE A 81 1.47 1.01 -6.73
N HIS A 82 2.51 0.75 -7.51
CA HIS A 82 3.03 -0.57 -7.84
C HIS A 82 4.51 -0.62 -7.49
N ALA A 83 4.85 -1.31 -6.40
CA ALA A 83 6.24 -1.53 -6.03
C ALA A 83 6.75 -2.84 -6.64
N THR A 84 7.93 -2.79 -7.26
CA THR A 84 8.66 -3.98 -7.72
C THR A 84 10.05 -4.01 -7.10
N PRO A 85 10.60 -5.20 -6.79
CA PRO A 85 11.96 -5.31 -6.25
C PRO A 85 12.98 -4.67 -7.19
N GLY A 86 13.84 -3.82 -6.65
CA GLY A 86 14.96 -3.22 -7.36
C GLY A 86 16.29 -3.49 -6.67
N PRO A 87 17.42 -3.23 -7.35
CA PRO A 87 18.75 -3.60 -6.86
C PRO A 87 19.24 -2.81 -5.63
N LYS A 88 18.60 -1.67 -5.30
CA LYS A 88 18.92 -0.84 -4.12
C LYS A 88 17.67 -0.40 -3.38
N ILE A 89 16.69 0.11 -4.14
CA ILE A 89 15.38 0.53 -3.67
C ILE A 89 14.32 -0.10 -4.57
N ALA A 90 13.08 -0.19 -4.09
CA ALA A 90 11.96 -0.59 -4.93
C ALA A 90 11.81 0.37 -6.12
N LYS A 91 11.44 -0.18 -7.28
CA LYS A 91 10.95 0.64 -8.38
C LYS A 91 9.45 0.79 -8.21
N ILE A 92 8.98 2.02 -8.17
CA ILE A 92 7.59 2.33 -7.88
C ILE A 92 6.97 2.89 -9.15
N ALA A 93 5.91 2.29 -9.65
CA ALA A 93 5.05 2.89 -10.66
C ALA A 93 3.75 3.38 -10.02
N PHE A 94 3.00 4.26 -10.67
CA PHE A 94 1.71 4.73 -10.18
C PHE A 94 0.65 4.82 -11.28
N TYR A 95 -0.61 4.63 -10.90
CA TYR A 95 -1.74 4.89 -11.78
C TYR A 95 -1.95 6.40 -11.92
N SER A 96 -2.02 6.87 -13.16
CA SER A 96 -1.86 8.28 -13.46
C SER A 96 -2.77 8.79 -14.56
N TYR A 97 -2.97 10.09 -14.58
CA TYR A 97 -3.66 10.80 -15.66
C TYR A 97 -2.71 11.80 -16.33
N TRP A 98 -2.97 12.10 -17.60
CA TRP A 98 -2.19 13.06 -18.37
C TRP A 98 -2.60 14.49 -18.02
N ILE A 99 -1.61 15.36 -17.78
CA ILE A 99 -1.84 16.79 -17.45
C ILE A 99 -1.27 17.76 -18.50
N GLY A 100 -0.45 17.26 -19.44
CA GLY A 100 0.15 18.13 -20.45
C GLY A 100 1.38 17.53 -21.13
N TRP A 101 2.03 18.33 -21.96
CA TRP A 101 3.31 18.02 -22.57
C TRP A 101 4.38 18.95 -22.02
N ASP A 102 5.61 18.46 -21.86
CA ASP A 102 6.74 19.33 -21.57
C ASP A 102 7.30 19.97 -22.85
N LYS A 103 8.25 20.91 -22.69
CA LYS A 103 8.93 21.60 -23.80
C LYS A 103 9.65 20.70 -24.81
N LYS A 104 9.87 19.41 -24.47
CA LYS A 104 10.49 18.41 -25.34
C LYS A 104 9.45 17.49 -26.01
N GLY A 105 8.16 17.76 -25.81
CA GLY A 105 7.05 16.97 -26.31
C GLY A 105 6.81 15.66 -25.54
N ARG A 106 7.32 15.52 -24.32
CA ARG A 106 7.11 14.34 -23.47
C ARG A 106 5.85 14.50 -22.63
N GLU A 107 5.16 13.41 -22.34
CA GLU A 107 4.00 13.45 -21.44
C GLU A 107 4.43 13.90 -20.05
N VAL A 108 3.58 14.71 -19.43
CA VAL A 108 3.62 15.01 -18.00
C VAL A 108 2.35 14.43 -17.39
N ARG A 109 2.53 13.59 -16.38
CA ARG A 109 1.44 12.85 -15.73
C ARG A 109 1.51 13.00 -14.22
N GLU A 110 0.34 12.94 -13.57
CA GLU A 110 0.22 12.98 -12.11
C GLU A 110 -0.55 11.76 -11.59
N PRO A 111 -0.29 11.32 -10.35
CA PRO A 111 -1.08 10.27 -9.71
C PRO A 111 -2.57 10.62 -9.70
N LEU A 112 -3.41 9.68 -10.10
CA LEU A 112 -4.86 9.86 -10.09
C LEU A 112 -5.44 9.39 -8.76
N ALA A 113 -6.24 10.26 -8.12
CA ALA A 113 -6.99 9.89 -6.93
C ALA A 113 -8.10 8.89 -7.27
N LEU A 114 -8.24 7.86 -6.44
CA LEU A 114 -9.24 6.82 -6.56
C LEU A 114 -10.24 6.89 -5.41
N ASP A 115 -11.49 6.50 -5.67
CA ASP A 115 -12.41 6.08 -4.60
C ASP A 115 -11.88 4.77 -4.03
N GLY A 116 -11.33 4.83 -2.81
CA GLY A 116 -10.63 3.71 -2.21
C GLY A 116 -11.49 2.45 -2.07
N LYS A 117 -12.78 2.55 -1.77
CA LYS A 117 -13.59 1.36 -1.46
C LYS A 117 -13.97 0.58 -2.72
N GLU A 118 -14.51 1.27 -3.73
CA GLU A 118 -14.88 0.61 -4.99
C GLU A 118 -13.63 0.08 -5.70
N SER A 119 -12.54 0.84 -5.65
CA SER A 119 -11.29 0.47 -6.29
C SER A 119 -10.61 -0.73 -5.62
N VAL A 120 -10.60 -0.84 -4.29
CA VAL A 120 -9.88 -1.93 -3.63
C VAL A 120 -10.50 -3.30 -3.90
N ASP A 121 -11.84 -3.40 -3.93
CA ASP A 121 -12.53 -4.66 -4.22
C ASP A 121 -12.37 -5.05 -5.68
N GLY A 122 -12.61 -4.10 -6.60
CA GLY A 122 -12.44 -4.32 -8.02
C GLY A 122 -11.00 -4.73 -8.37
N LEU A 123 -9.99 -4.07 -7.79
CA LEU A 123 -8.59 -4.41 -8.02
C LEU A 123 -8.21 -5.78 -7.44
N ARG A 124 -8.66 -6.11 -6.22
CA ARG A 124 -8.40 -7.44 -5.62
C ARG A 124 -9.06 -8.55 -6.44
N GLU A 125 -10.27 -8.30 -6.92
CA GLU A 125 -10.98 -9.25 -7.78
C GLU A 125 -10.30 -9.40 -9.15
N LEU A 126 -9.89 -8.30 -9.78
CA LEU A 126 -9.26 -8.29 -11.09
C LEU A 126 -7.88 -8.95 -11.06
N LEU A 127 -7.03 -8.57 -10.10
CA LEU A 127 -5.64 -9.01 -10.04
C LEU A 127 -5.49 -10.41 -9.44
N LYS A 128 -6.50 -10.92 -8.71
CA LYS A 128 -6.44 -12.16 -7.91
C LYS A 128 -5.20 -12.22 -7.02
N ARG A 129 -4.75 -11.06 -6.54
CA ARG A 129 -3.56 -10.85 -5.71
C ARG A 129 -3.87 -9.82 -4.63
N PRO A 130 -3.12 -9.80 -3.52
CA PRO A 130 -3.30 -8.78 -2.49
C PRO A 130 -3.11 -7.37 -3.06
N VAL A 131 -4.07 -6.49 -2.74
CA VAL A 131 -3.92 -5.04 -2.85
C VAL A 131 -3.88 -4.49 -1.44
N TYR A 132 -2.75 -3.90 -1.08
CA TYR A 132 -2.49 -3.43 0.27
C TYR A 132 -3.06 -2.03 0.47
N VAL A 133 -3.76 -1.80 1.58
CA VAL A 133 -4.11 -0.45 2.02
C VAL A 133 -3.01 0.04 2.95
N VAL A 134 -2.41 1.19 2.62
CA VAL A 134 -1.23 1.74 3.28
C VAL A 134 -1.52 3.16 3.73
N GLU A 135 -1.51 3.38 5.04
CA GLU A 135 -2.03 4.58 5.70
C GLU A 135 -1.04 5.21 6.69
N ASN A 136 0.12 4.59 6.89
CA ASN A 136 1.20 5.18 7.67
C ASN A 136 2.60 4.80 7.15
N SER A 137 3.60 5.52 7.63
CA SER A 137 5.01 5.38 7.20
C SER A 137 5.59 3.99 7.50
N GLN A 138 5.18 3.32 8.58
CA GLN A 138 5.66 1.97 8.89
C GLN A 138 5.13 0.95 7.89
N GLN A 139 3.85 1.05 7.50
CA GLN A 139 3.25 0.21 6.47
C GLN A 139 3.89 0.48 5.10
N LEU A 140 4.11 1.75 4.75
CA LEU A 140 4.75 2.13 3.50
C LEU A 140 6.15 1.55 3.39
N THR A 141 6.96 1.69 4.44
CA THR A 141 8.31 1.12 4.49
C THR A 141 8.28 -0.40 4.35
N ALA A 142 7.37 -1.07 5.07
CA ALA A 142 7.25 -2.53 4.99
C ALA A 142 6.83 -3.00 3.59
N TRP A 143 5.92 -2.28 2.94
CA TRP A 143 5.49 -2.53 1.57
C TRP A 143 6.64 -2.34 0.57
N LEU A 144 7.37 -1.22 0.65
CA LEU A 144 8.49 -0.90 -0.24
C LEU A 144 9.69 -1.85 -0.09
N CYS A 145 9.93 -2.40 1.10
CA CYS A 145 11.13 -3.20 1.35
C CYS A 145 10.88 -4.73 1.36
N ASN A 146 9.67 -5.18 1.65
CA ASN A 146 9.41 -6.61 1.89
C ASN A 146 8.27 -7.19 1.06
N TRP A 147 7.14 -6.49 0.95
CA TRP A 147 5.93 -7.08 0.38
C TRP A 147 5.84 -6.90 -1.12
N TYR A 148 6.16 -5.68 -1.59
CA TYR A 148 6.00 -5.24 -2.97
C TYR A 148 4.56 -5.42 -3.49
N GLY A 149 4.34 -5.25 -4.79
CA GLY A 149 3.03 -5.38 -5.43
C GLY A 149 2.20 -4.10 -5.37
N VAL A 150 0.89 -4.24 -5.46
CA VAL A 150 -0.05 -3.11 -5.58
C VAL A 150 -0.45 -2.60 -4.19
N ALA A 151 -0.42 -1.29 -4.00
CA ALA A 151 -0.94 -0.63 -2.82
C ALA A 151 -1.82 0.57 -3.17
N LEU A 152 -2.87 0.76 -2.38
CA LEU A 152 -3.61 2.01 -2.25
C LEU A 152 -3.01 2.78 -1.07
N VAL A 153 -2.36 3.89 -1.37
CA VAL A 153 -1.69 4.76 -0.39
C VAL A 153 -2.59 5.95 -0.10
N SER A 154 -2.86 6.23 1.17
CA SER A 154 -3.69 7.38 1.59
C SER A 154 -3.08 8.70 1.11
N GLU A 155 -3.92 9.67 0.76
CA GLU A 155 -3.54 10.98 0.22
C GLU A 155 -2.40 11.67 0.98
N GLU A 156 -2.55 11.88 2.28
CA GLU A 156 -1.53 12.55 3.11
C GLU A 156 -0.15 11.87 2.95
N LEU A 157 -0.12 10.55 3.14
CA LEU A 157 1.09 9.76 3.03
C LEU A 157 1.68 9.75 1.60
N ALA A 158 0.83 9.73 0.58
CA ALA A 158 1.24 9.75 -0.82
C ALA A 158 1.88 11.10 -1.19
N HIS A 159 1.25 12.21 -0.80
CA HIS A 159 1.80 13.56 -1.00
C HIS A 159 3.11 13.77 -0.24
N ASP A 160 3.21 13.28 0.99
CA ASP A 160 4.42 13.41 1.79
C ASP A 160 5.57 12.57 1.21
N SER A 161 5.29 11.33 0.80
CA SER A 161 6.33 10.38 0.40
C SER A 161 6.72 10.49 -1.07
N PHE A 162 5.81 10.95 -1.93
CA PHE A 162 5.99 11.02 -3.39
C PHE A 162 5.72 12.42 -3.95
N ARG A 163 5.96 13.46 -3.14
CA ARG A 163 5.64 14.87 -3.44
C ARG A 163 5.99 15.32 -4.86
N GLU A 164 7.17 14.96 -5.34
CA GLU A 164 7.66 15.36 -6.67
C GLU A 164 6.74 14.89 -7.82
N LYS A 165 5.87 13.90 -7.56
CA LYS A 165 4.91 13.38 -8.53
C LYS A 165 3.58 14.11 -8.56
N PHE A 166 3.29 14.92 -7.54
CA PHE A 166 2.09 15.75 -7.46
C PHE A 166 2.36 17.22 -7.85
N ASP A 167 3.59 17.70 -7.70
CA ASP A 167 3.94 19.10 -7.99
C ASP A 167 4.51 19.26 -9.43
N ARG A 168 3.75 18.83 -10.46
CA ARG A 168 4.28 18.68 -11.83
C ARG A 168 3.71 19.64 -12.87
N GLN A 169 2.67 20.40 -12.54
CA GLN A 169 2.10 21.42 -13.44
C GLN A 169 3.15 22.37 -14.04
N ARG A 170 4.19 22.73 -13.26
CA ARG A 170 5.30 23.58 -13.71
C ARG A 170 6.13 23.03 -14.88
N LEU A 171 5.99 21.74 -15.18
CA LEU A 171 6.69 21.07 -16.28
C LEU A 171 5.91 21.15 -17.60
N VAL A 172 4.62 21.48 -17.54
CA VAL A 172 3.74 21.60 -18.70
C VAL A 172 4.08 22.88 -19.47
N ASP A 173 4.21 22.75 -20.79
CA ASP A 173 4.45 23.84 -21.72
C ASP A 173 3.22 24.04 -22.61
N GLU A 174 2.53 25.18 -22.45
CA GLU A 174 1.34 25.53 -23.23
C GLU A 174 1.64 25.74 -24.72
N ASN A 175 2.90 25.98 -25.08
CA ASN A 175 3.34 26.25 -26.45
C ASN A 175 4.25 25.15 -27.00
N VAL A 176 4.01 23.90 -26.58
CA VAL A 176 4.79 22.74 -27.03
C VAL A 176 4.79 22.62 -28.56
N ASN A 177 5.96 22.32 -29.13
CA ASN A 177 6.05 22.00 -30.55
C ASN A 177 5.45 20.61 -30.82
N MET A 178 4.27 20.57 -31.45
CA MET A 178 3.57 19.33 -31.77
C MET A 178 4.33 18.39 -32.72
N ALA A 179 5.32 18.88 -33.48
CA ALA A 179 6.19 18.00 -34.25
C ALA A 179 7.07 17.13 -33.34
N LEU A 180 7.51 17.67 -32.19
CA LEU A 180 8.25 16.89 -31.19
C LEU A 180 7.36 15.84 -30.55
N VAL A 181 6.14 16.20 -30.15
CA VAL A 181 5.16 15.26 -29.57
C VAL A 181 4.92 14.07 -30.49
N ARG A 182 4.66 14.33 -31.79
CA ARG A 182 4.43 13.27 -32.78
C ARG A 182 5.66 12.41 -33.08
N ALA A 183 6.86 12.95 -32.86
CA ALA A 183 8.11 12.24 -33.06
C ALA A 183 8.54 11.44 -31.82
N GLN A 184 7.97 11.70 -30.65
CA GLN A 184 8.25 10.92 -29.44
C GLN A 184 7.75 9.49 -29.62
N ARG A 185 8.58 8.53 -29.15
CA ARG A 185 8.11 7.17 -28.88
C ARG A 185 7.50 7.14 -27.50
N GLU A 186 6.52 6.25 -27.29
CA GLU A 186 5.93 6.04 -25.97
C GLU A 186 7.03 5.80 -24.93
N ASN A 187 7.11 6.67 -23.91
CA ASN A 187 7.99 6.51 -22.77
C ASN A 187 7.16 6.56 -21.48
N TYR A 188 7.13 5.43 -20.76
CA TYR A 188 6.37 5.26 -19.53
C TYR A 188 7.17 5.59 -18.26
N ASP A 189 8.41 6.07 -18.39
CA ASP A 189 9.25 6.50 -17.26
C ASP A 189 8.57 7.58 -16.41
N ASP A 190 7.63 8.32 -17.00
CA ASP A 190 6.89 9.39 -16.33
C ASP A 190 5.96 8.88 -15.22
N ASN A 191 5.56 7.60 -15.30
CA ASN A 191 4.76 6.92 -14.29
C ASN A 191 5.59 6.30 -13.17
N MET A 192 6.89 6.60 -13.09
CA MET A 192 7.78 6.06 -12.07
C MET A 192 7.96 7.04 -10.91
N ALA A 193 7.77 6.56 -9.68
CA ALA A 193 8.16 7.19 -8.43
C ALA A 193 9.50 6.60 -7.93
N THR A 194 10.31 7.45 -7.30
CA THR A 194 11.63 7.12 -6.73
C THR A 194 11.66 7.44 -5.26
#